data_AF-W0DK29-F1
#
_entry.id   AF-W0DK29-F1
#
_cell.length_a   1.000
_cell.length_b   1.000
_cell.length_c   1.000
_cell.angle_alpha   90.00
_cell.angle_beta   90.00
_cell.angle_gamma   90.00
#
_symmetry.space_group_name_H-M   'P 1'
#
loop_
_entity.id
_entity.type
_entity.pdbx_description
1 polymer ?
#
loop_
_entity_poly.entity_id
_entity_poly.type
_entity_poly.pdbx_seq_one_letter_code
_entity_poly.pdbx_strand_id
1 'polypeptide(L)'
;MSGGSGSLVRNLFLRGRQHFREARHQARYLRRMHLGDPGVLPDFLLIGAMKAGTTSLYDYVRQHPGKLPATTKEIQYFNSPRHQRQGERWHRAQFPTRARIDRTSEQLGYRALTGEATPQMHLPSYAPLAAELVPDARIVMILRDPVSRAYSHYRHWYRHSLRFPKESFWEALQREGERVTRELERLVRDRGLRPEQALRYSSQTRGRYADQMDDRCRRYLTEHFRPYNRRLFELIGEDWGWPS
;
A
#
# COMPACT_ATOMS: atom_id res chain seq x y z
N MET A 1 7.33 5.03 -43.20
CA MET A 1 6.07 4.62 -42.55
C MET A 1 6.19 3.17 -42.09
N SER A 2 6.15 2.90 -40.78
CA SER A 2 5.69 1.67 -40.11
C SER A 2 6.40 1.51 -38.75
N GLY A 3 5.67 1.73 -37.65
CA GLY A 3 6.24 1.60 -36.30
C GLY A 3 5.24 1.72 -35.13
N GLY A 4 3.92 1.65 -35.38
CA GLY A 4 2.89 1.95 -34.37
C GLY A 4 2.07 0.77 -33.83
N SER A 5 2.16 -0.42 -34.43
CA SER A 5 1.17 -1.49 -34.19
C SER A 5 1.47 -2.41 -32.98
N GLY A 6 2.75 -2.65 -32.65
CA GLY A 6 3.14 -3.62 -31.62
C GLY A 6 2.83 -3.22 -30.16
N SER A 7 2.72 -1.93 -29.87
CA SER A 7 2.48 -1.39 -28.52
C SER A 7 1.02 -1.55 -28.06
N LEU A 8 0.06 -1.42 -28.99
CA LEU A 8 -1.38 -1.49 -28.72
C LEU A 8 -1.84 -2.92 -28.46
N VAL A 9 -1.37 -3.89 -29.24
CA VAL A 9 -1.70 -5.31 -29.07
C VAL A 9 -1.13 -5.84 -27.75
N ARG A 10 0.11 -5.45 -27.38
CA ARG A 10 0.72 -5.82 -26.09
C ARG A 10 -0.04 -5.22 -24.91
N ASN A 11 -0.52 -3.97 -25.02
CA ASN A 11 -1.34 -3.32 -24.01
C ASN A 11 -2.74 -3.95 -23.87
N LEU A 12 -3.41 -4.31 -24.97
CA LEU A 12 -4.69 -5.01 -24.92
C LEU A 12 -4.55 -6.40 -24.29
N PHE A 13 -3.49 -7.12 -24.63
CA PHE A 13 -3.23 -8.45 -24.09
C PHE A 13 -2.90 -8.42 -22.58
N LEU A 14 -2.13 -7.41 -22.14
CA LEU A 14 -1.85 -7.19 -20.72
C LEU A 14 -3.12 -6.79 -19.93
N ARG A 15 -3.96 -5.92 -20.49
CA ARG A 15 -5.27 -5.56 -19.91
C ARG A 15 -6.21 -6.77 -19.84
N GLY A 16 -6.26 -7.60 -20.88
CA GLY A 16 -7.05 -8.83 -20.90
C GLY A 16 -6.63 -9.83 -19.81
N ARG A 17 -5.31 -10.08 -19.64
CA ARG A 17 -4.81 -10.94 -18.54
C ARG A 17 -5.10 -10.37 -17.15
N GLN A 18 -5.10 -9.04 -17.02
CA GLN A 18 -5.45 -8.37 -15.77
C GLN A 18 -6.94 -8.54 -15.44
N HIS A 19 -7.84 -8.34 -16.40
CA HIS A 19 -9.28 -8.55 -16.23
C HIS A 19 -9.64 -10.01 -15.90
N PHE A 20 -9.03 -11.00 -16.56
CA PHE A 20 -9.24 -12.42 -16.22
C PHE A 20 -8.73 -12.79 -14.82
N ARG A 21 -7.63 -12.19 -14.38
CA ARG A 21 -7.12 -12.37 -13.02
C ARG A 21 -8.09 -11.77 -12.01
N GLU A 22 -8.54 -10.54 -12.22
CA GLU A 22 -9.51 -9.84 -11.37
C GLU A 22 -10.83 -10.62 -11.24
N ALA A 23 -11.36 -11.17 -12.34
CA ALA A 23 -12.56 -12.01 -12.32
C ALA A 23 -12.37 -13.30 -11.48
N ARG A 24 -11.22 -13.98 -11.61
CA ARG A 24 -10.88 -15.15 -10.78
C ARG A 24 -10.71 -14.80 -9.31
N HIS A 25 -10.18 -13.61 -9.00
CA HIS A 25 -10.08 -13.12 -7.63
C HIS A 25 -11.45 -12.80 -7.03
N GLN A 26 -12.34 -12.16 -7.79
CA GLN A 26 -13.72 -11.89 -7.39
C GLN A 26 -14.53 -13.17 -7.16
N ALA A 27 -14.42 -14.16 -8.06
CA ALA A 27 -15.09 -15.46 -7.87
C ALA A 27 -14.58 -16.18 -6.61
N ARG A 28 -13.26 -16.13 -6.33
CA ARG A 28 -12.68 -16.70 -5.09
C ARG A 28 -13.13 -15.96 -3.85
N TYR A 29 -13.20 -14.63 -3.90
CA TYR A 29 -13.73 -13.79 -2.83
C TYR A 29 -15.18 -14.15 -2.52
N LEU A 30 -16.05 -14.15 -3.54
CA LEU A 30 -17.46 -14.49 -3.37
C LEU A 30 -17.61 -15.90 -2.79
N ARG A 31 -16.83 -16.86 -3.27
CA ARG A 31 -16.83 -18.21 -2.72
C ARG A 31 -16.45 -18.22 -1.22
N ARG A 32 -15.42 -17.49 -0.78
CA ARG A 32 -15.04 -17.41 0.64
C ARG A 32 -16.09 -16.70 1.50
N MET A 33 -16.79 -15.71 0.95
CA MET A 33 -17.87 -15.01 1.65
C MET A 33 -19.11 -15.88 1.85
N HIS A 34 -19.33 -16.91 1.03
CA HIS A 34 -20.52 -17.77 1.13
C HIS A 34 -20.21 -19.18 1.66
N LEU A 35 -18.93 -19.54 1.82
CA LEU A 35 -18.49 -20.77 2.46
C LEU A 35 -18.00 -20.50 3.90
N GLY A 36 -17.94 -21.54 4.72
CA GLY A 36 -17.53 -21.48 6.13
C GLY A 36 -16.05 -21.16 6.39
N ASP A 37 -15.21 -21.06 5.35
CA ASP A 37 -13.80 -20.68 5.47
C ASP A 37 -13.57 -19.30 4.80
N PRO A 38 -13.64 -18.21 5.56
CA PRO A 38 -13.48 -16.87 5.01
C PRO A 38 -12.04 -16.58 4.61
N GLY A 39 -11.03 -17.38 4.98
CA GLY A 39 -9.62 -17.04 4.73
C GLY A 39 -8.84 -16.66 5.99
N VAL A 40 -7.54 -16.50 5.82
CA VAL A 40 -6.60 -16.11 6.89
C VAL A 40 -6.50 -14.59 7.01
N LEU A 41 -5.87 -14.13 8.09
CA LEU A 41 -5.42 -12.75 8.22
C LEU A 41 -4.05 -12.56 7.54
N PRO A 42 -3.69 -11.33 7.12
CA PRO A 42 -2.40 -11.07 6.50
C PRO A 42 -1.24 -11.26 7.48
N ASP A 43 -0.13 -11.83 6.98
CA ASP A 43 1.14 -11.97 7.71
C ASP A 43 2.01 -10.72 7.62
N PHE A 44 1.72 -9.83 6.67
CA PHE A 44 2.43 -8.56 6.51
C PHE A 44 1.54 -7.47 5.93
N LEU A 45 1.86 -6.23 6.29
CA LEU A 45 1.24 -5.01 5.78
C LEU A 45 2.32 -4.11 5.16
N LEU A 46 2.29 -3.91 3.84
CA LEU A 46 3.10 -2.89 3.18
C LEU A 46 2.35 -1.55 3.24
N ILE A 47 2.68 -0.75 4.27
CA ILE A 47 1.87 0.40 4.70
C ILE A 47 2.20 1.72 3.97
N GLY A 48 3.31 1.77 3.25
CA GLY A 48 3.75 3.04 2.68
C GLY A 48 5.20 3.07 2.25
N ALA A 49 5.68 4.23 1.83
CA ALA A 49 4.93 5.47 1.65
C ALA A 49 4.35 5.59 0.23
N MET A 50 3.21 6.26 0.09
CA MET A 50 2.65 6.55 -1.23
C MET A 50 3.68 7.32 -2.09
N LYS A 51 3.88 6.84 -3.31
CA LYS A 51 4.89 7.32 -4.29
C LYS A 51 6.35 7.01 -3.96
N ALA A 52 6.61 6.13 -2.99
CA ALA A 52 7.94 5.62 -2.67
C ALA A 52 8.31 4.29 -3.40
N GLY A 53 7.47 3.80 -4.33
CA GLY A 53 7.77 2.56 -5.07
C GLY A 53 7.11 1.29 -4.51
N THR A 54 6.10 1.44 -3.64
CA THR A 54 5.34 0.31 -3.06
C THR A 54 4.73 -0.64 -4.08
N THR A 55 4.32 -0.17 -5.27
CA THR A 55 3.81 -1.04 -6.33
C THR A 55 4.91 -1.98 -6.84
N SER A 56 6.09 -1.43 -7.20
CA SER A 56 7.22 -2.24 -7.66
C SER A 56 7.64 -3.26 -6.62
N LEU A 57 7.79 -2.84 -5.36
CA LEU A 57 8.12 -3.74 -4.26
C LEU A 57 7.06 -4.85 -4.08
N TYR A 58 5.78 -4.51 -4.10
CA TYR A 58 4.71 -5.50 -4.01
C TYR A 58 4.73 -6.48 -5.18
N ASP A 59 5.05 -6.01 -6.39
CA ASP A 59 5.15 -6.86 -7.58
C ASP A 59 6.40 -7.76 -7.56
N TYR A 60 7.52 -7.34 -6.95
CA TYR A 60 8.67 -8.20 -6.70
C TYR A 60 8.34 -9.28 -5.65
N VAL A 61 7.75 -8.87 -4.52
CA VAL A 61 7.32 -9.81 -3.46
C VAL A 61 6.32 -10.83 -4.00
N ARG A 62 5.42 -10.42 -4.90
CA ARG A 62 4.46 -11.32 -5.57
C ARG A 62 5.09 -12.42 -6.44
N GLN A 63 6.34 -12.28 -6.85
CA GLN A 63 7.02 -13.29 -7.67
C GLN A 63 7.56 -14.45 -6.83
N HIS A 64 7.68 -14.28 -5.51
CA HIS A 64 8.17 -15.33 -4.63
C HIS A 64 7.15 -16.49 -4.53
N PRO A 65 7.57 -17.77 -4.67
CA PRO A 65 6.66 -18.91 -4.67
C PRO A 65 5.88 -19.07 -3.36
N GLY A 66 6.52 -18.75 -2.22
CA GLY A 66 5.87 -18.72 -0.91
C GLY A 66 4.93 -17.54 -0.67
N LYS A 67 4.77 -16.61 -1.63
CA LYS A 67 3.88 -15.45 -1.48
C LYS A 67 2.55 -15.73 -2.16
N LEU A 68 1.51 -16.01 -1.37
CA LEU A 68 0.16 -16.21 -1.89
C LEU A 68 -0.59 -14.87 -2.05
N PRO A 69 -1.30 -14.68 -3.19
CA PRO A 69 -1.91 -13.40 -3.52
C PRO A 69 -3.20 -13.14 -2.74
N ALA A 70 -3.36 -11.90 -2.28
CA ALA A 70 -4.67 -11.34 -1.94
C ALA A 70 -5.57 -11.23 -3.19
N THR A 71 -6.85 -10.92 -3.00
CA THR A 71 -7.85 -10.65 -4.05
C THR A 71 -7.47 -9.46 -4.91
N THR A 72 -6.96 -8.40 -4.28
CA THR A 72 -6.51 -7.17 -4.94
C THR A 72 -5.31 -6.58 -4.21
N LYS A 73 -4.61 -5.66 -4.89
CA LYS A 73 -3.72 -4.71 -4.21
C LYS A 73 -4.59 -3.61 -3.59
N GLU A 74 -4.11 -3.00 -2.51
CA GLU A 74 -4.80 -1.93 -1.80
C GLU A 74 -6.20 -2.35 -1.32
N ILE A 75 -6.27 -3.35 -0.42
CA ILE A 75 -7.54 -3.82 0.16
C ILE A 75 -8.22 -2.69 0.94
N GLN A 76 -7.42 -1.78 1.50
CA GLN A 76 -7.89 -0.58 2.16
C GLN A 76 -8.83 -0.87 3.34
N TYR A 77 -8.64 -1.99 4.05
CA TYR A 77 -9.47 -2.31 5.20
C TYR A 77 -9.19 -1.35 6.36
N PHE A 78 -7.92 -1.19 6.73
CA PHE A 78 -7.53 -0.34 7.86
C PHE A 78 -7.76 1.16 7.60
N ASN A 79 -7.72 1.61 6.34
CA ASN A 79 -7.86 3.04 5.99
C ASN A 79 -9.23 3.47 5.44
N SER A 80 -10.19 2.56 5.23
CA SER A 80 -11.53 2.91 4.71
C SER A 80 -12.65 2.52 5.69
N PRO A 81 -13.39 3.49 6.29
CA PRO A 81 -14.55 3.19 7.12
C PRO A 81 -15.61 2.32 6.42
N ARG A 82 -15.74 2.47 5.09
CA ARG A 82 -16.63 1.63 4.28
C ARG A 82 -16.23 0.15 4.32
N HIS A 83 -14.93 -0.15 4.24
CA HIS A 83 -14.44 -1.53 4.31
C HIS A 83 -14.46 -2.07 5.73
N GLN A 84 -14.16 -1.23 6.73
CA GLN A 84 -14.25 -1.60 8.15
C GLN A 84 -15.67 -2.08 8.53
N ARG A 85 -16.70 -1.40 8.04
CA ARG A 85 -18.11 -1.80 8.27
C ARG A 85 -18.48 -3.19 7.71
N GLN A 86 -17.68 -3.74 6.80
CA GLN A 86 -17.89 -5.11 6.30
C GLN A 86 -17.38 -6.18 7.28
N GLY A 87 -16.64 -5.78 8.32
CA GLY A 87 -16.15 -6.64 9.38
C GLY A 87 -14.93 -7.49 9.00
N GLU A 88 -14.38 -8.18 10.01
CA GLU A 88 -13.21 -9.04 9.88
C GLU A 88 -13.42 -10.16 8.85
N ARG A 89 -14.62 -10.76 8.79
CA ARG A 89 -14.92 -11.83 7.85
C ARG A 89 -14.70 -11.39 6.39
N TRP A 90 -15.11 -10.17 6.06
CA TRP A 90 -14.85 -9.59 4.74
C TRP A 90 -13.37 -9.37 4.49
N HIS A 91 -12.61 -8.94 5.51
CA HIS A 91 -11.17 -8.75 5.41
C HIS A 91 -10.45 -10.08 5.16
N ARG A 92 -10.77 -11.12 5.91
CA ARG A 92 -10.26 -12.49 5.70
C ARG A 92 -10.54 -13.01 4.28
N ALA A 93 -11.72 -12.70 3.74
CA ALA A 93 -12.10 -13.10 2.37
C ALA A 93 -11.19 -12.53 1.28
N GLN A 94 -10.43 -11.48 1.60
CA GLN A 94 -9.43 -10.93 0.70
C GLN A 94 -8.16 -11.80 0.60
N PHE A 95 -7.95 -12.75 1.51
CA PHE A 95 -6.75 -13.58 1.60
C PHE A 95 -7.03 -15.07 1.34
N PRO A 96 -6.01 -15.87 1.00
CA PRO A 96 -6.12 -17.32 0.88
C PRO A 96 -6.80 -18.01 2.07
N THR A 97 -7.40 -19.18 1.81
CA THR A 97 -7.87 -20.09 2.85
C THR A 97 -6.72 -20.71 3.63
N ARG A 98 -6.97 -21.13 4.86
CA ARG A 98 -5.96 -21.83 5.68
C ARG A 98 -5.43 -23.07 4.96
N ALA A 99 -6.32 -23.91 4.43
CA ALA A 99 -5.96 -25.10 3.65
C ALA A 99 -5.08 -24.80 2.43
N ARG A 100 -5.17 -23.59 1.85
CA ARG A 100 -4.29 -23.20 0.74
C ARG A 100 -2.91 -22.76 1.25
N ILE A 101 -2.85 -22.05 2.36
CA ILE A 101 -1.57 -21.72 3.02
C ILE A 101 -0.84 -23.01 3.36
N ASP A 102 -1.50 -23.96 4.02
CA ASP A 102 -0.88 -25.18 4.52
C ASP A 102 -0.35 -26.05 3.38
N ARG A 103 -1.17 -26.31 2.35
CA ARG A 103 -0.76 -27.05 1.15
C ARG A 103 0.45 -26.43 0.45
N THR A 104 0.44 -25.11 0.26
CA THR A 104 1.59 -24.44 -0.37
C THR A 104 2.82 -24.49 0.54
N SER A 105 2.63 -24.45 1.85
CA SER A 105 3.73 -24.54 2.81
C SER A 105 4.39 -25.91 2.78
N GLU A 106 3.59 -26.98 2.76
CA GLU A 106 4.07 -28.36 2.61
C GLU A 106 4.86 -28.56 1.31
N GLN A 107 4.33 -28.05 0.19
CA GLN A 107 4.97 -28.15 -1.13
C GLN A 107 6.33 -27.44 -1.20
N LEU A 108 6.50 -26.35 -0.45
CA LEU A 108 7.71 -25.55 -0.48
C LEU A 108 8.71 -25.92 0.62
N GLY A 109 8.31 -26.71 1.62
CA GLY A 109 9.13 -27.02 2.79
C GLY A 109 9.28 -25.85 3.78
N TYR A 110 8.52 -24.77 3.61
CA TYR A 110 8.50 -23.62 4.52
C TYR A 110 7.15 -22.89 4.47
N ARG A 111 6.82 -22.14 5.52
CA ARG A 111 5.52 -21.45 5.64
C ARG A 111 5.29 -20.43 4.52
N ALA A 112 4.23 -20.64 3.73
CA ALA A 112 3.73 -19.66 2.78
C ALA A 112 3.09 -18.46 3.50
N LEU A 113 3.26 -17.26 2.93
CA LEU A 113 2.79 -16.00 3.49
C LEU A 113 1.78 -15.32 2.58
N THR A 114 0.88 -14.54 3.16
CA THR A 114 0.01 -13.61 2.46
C THR A 114 0.01 -12.25 3.13
N GLY A 115 -0.39 -11.22 2.41
CA GLY A 115 -0.31 -9.85 2.92
C GLY A 115 -0.80 -8.84 1.90
N GLU A 116 -1.00 -7.61 2.38
CA GLU A 116 -1.52 -6.53 1.58
C GLU A 116 -0.55 -5.36 1.43
N ALA A 117 -0.84 -4.50 0.47
CA ALA A 117 -0.08 -3.29 0.22
C ALA A 117 -1.05 -2.13 0.03
N THR A 118 -1.23 -1.32 1.07
CA THR A 118 -2.00 -0.08 1.03
C THR A 118 -1.08 1.07 1.45
N PRO A 119 -0.49 1.81 0.49
CA PRO A 119 0.60 2.78 0.75
C PRO A 119 0.22 4.01 1.59
N GLN A 120 -1.06 4.15 1.92
CA GLN A 120 -1.60 5.26 2.71
C GLN A 120 -1.70 4.91 4.20
N MET A 121 -1.40 3.68 4.60
CA MET A 121 -1.53 3.20 5.99
C MET A 121 -0.37 3.61 6.91
N HIS A 122 0.54 4.46 6.45
CA HIS A 122 1.64 5.00 7.26
C HIS A 122 1.21 6.08 8.26
N LEU A 123 -0.05 6.49 8.27
CA LEU A 123 -0.54 7.47 9.25
C LEU A 123 -0.93 6.78 10.57
N PRO A 124 -0.68 7.41 11.73
CA PRO A 124 -0.93 6.79 13.04
C PRO A 124 -2.37 6.30 13.28
N SER A 125 -3.38 6.92 12.65
CA SER A 125 -4.80 6.58 12.86
C SER A 125 -5.19 5.15 12.45
N TYR A 126 -4.36 4.47 11.65
CA TYR A 126 -4.61 3.09 11.21
C TYR A 126 -3.99 2.05 12.14
N ALA A 127 -3.02 2.45 12.98
CA ALA A 127 -2.26 1.54 13.82
C ALA A 127 -3.09 0.79 14.88
N PRO A 128 -4.07 1.42 15.59
CA PRO A 128 -4.83 0.71 16.63
C PRO A 128 -5.61 -0.50 16.09
N LEU A 129 -6.34 -0.33 14.98
CA LEU A 129 -7.09 -1.42 14.37
C LEU A 129 -6.16 -2.51 13.81
N ALA A 130 -5.00 -2.13 13.27
CA ALA A 130 -4.01 -3.11 12.82
C ALA A 130 -3.40 -3.89 14.00
N ALA A 131 -3.11 -3.22 15.11
CA ALA A 131 -2.59 -3.86 16.33
C ALA A 131 -3.61 -4.79 16.99
N GLU A 132 -4.91 -4.45 16.92
CA GLU A 132 -5.97 -5.31 17.43
C GLU A 132 -6.20 -6.52 16.52
N LEU A 133 -6.33 -6.30 15.20
CA LEU A 133 -6.74 -7.35 14.27
C LEU A 133 -5.59 -8.26 13.84
N VAL A 134 -4.39 -7.71 13.66
CA VAL A 134 -3.21 -8.41 13.13
C VAL A 134 -1.94 -8.07 13.91
N PRO A 135 -1.90 -8.33 15.24
CA PRO A 135 -0.77 -7.96 16.09
C PRO A 135 0.57 -8.55 15.63
N ASP A 136 0.54 -9.74 15.00
CA ASP A 136 1.73 -10.45 14.54
C ASP A 136 2.14 -10.12 13.10
N ALA A 137 1.37 -9.26 12.40
CA ALA A 137 1.69 -8.93 11.02
C ALA A 137 2.96 -8.08 10.94
N ARG A 138 3.88 -8.48 10.06
CA ARG A 138 5.09 -7.70 9.80
C ARG A 138 4.74 -6.41 9.08
N ILE A 139 5.14 -5.28 9.64
CA ILE A 139 4.98 -3.97 9.00
C ILE A 139 6.15 -3.73 8.05
N VAL A 140 5.85 -3.45 6.78
CA VAL A 140 6.85 -3.11 5.76
C VAL A 140 6.60 -1.69 5.30
N MET A 141 7.64 -0.87 5.30
CA MET A 141 7.59 0.53 4.87
C MET A 141 8.81 0.83 4.00
N ILE A 142 8.56 1.45 2.84
CA ILE A 142 9.59 1.96 1.94
C ILE A 142 9.49 3.48 1.90
N LEU A 143 10.61 4.15 2.13
CA LEU A 143 10.71 5.61 2.08
C LEU A 143 11.41 6.06 0.79
N ARG A 144 11.22 7.33 0.45
CA ARG A 144 11.87 7.97 -0.70
C ARG A 144 12.25 9.39 -0.29
N ASP A 145 13.28 9.96 -0.91
CA ASP A 145 13.56 11.40 -0.85
C ASP A 145 12.25 12.22 -0.85
N PRO A 146 11.99 13.01 0.21
CA PRO A 146 10.70 13.63 0.42
C PRO A 146 10.33 14.62 -0.69
N VAL A 147 11.32 15.29 -1.30
CA VAL A 147 11.10 16.24 -2.40
C VAL A 147 10.65 15.50 -3.66
N SER A 148 11.40 14.48 -4.07
CA SER A 148 11.07 13.62 -5.21
C SER A 148 9.74 12.90 -5.04
N ARG A 149 9.42 12.48 -3.81
CA ARG A 149 8.13 11.87 -3.45
C ARG A 149 6.99 12.87 -3.59
N ALA A 150 7.14 14.09 -3.08
CA ALA A 150 6.16 15.17 -3.20
C ALA A 150 5.88 15.50 -4.67
N TYR A 151 6.92 15.66 -5.48
CA TYR A 151 6.79 15.90 -6.92
C TYR A 151 6.09 14.75 -7.65
N SER A 152 6.42 13.49 -7.30
CA SER A 152 5.74 12.31 -7.84
C SER A 152 4.25 12.25 -7.47
N HIS A 153 3.91 12.72 -6.27
CA HIS A 153 2.52 12.80 -5.80
C HIS A 153 1.74 13.88 -6.55
N TYR A 154 2.32 15.08 -6.69
CA TYR A 154 1.78 16.14 -7.54
C TYR A 154 1.51 15.64 -8.96
N ARG A 155 2.50 14.99 -9.62
CA ARG A 155 2.32 14.47 -10.99
C ARG A 155 1.22 13.42 -11.08
N HIS A 156 1.02 12.61 -10.03
CA HIS A 156 -0.06 11.65 -9.99
C HIS A 156 -1.43 12.35 -9.95
N TRP A 157 -1.59 13.36 -9.08
CA TRP A 157 -2.80 14.17 -9.01
C TRP A 157 -3.07 14.93 -10.30
N TYR A 158 -2.05 15.62 -10.82
CA TYR A 158 -2.11 16.38 -12.07
C TYR A 158 -2.60 15.51 -13.24
N ARG A 159 -2.23 14.23 -13.29
CA ARG A 159 -2.63 13.31 -14.36
C ARG A 159 -4.00 12.68 -14.16
N HIS A 160 -4.32 12.27 -12.94
CA HIS A 160 -5.42 11.34 -12.69
C HIS A 160 -6.64 11.97 -12.03
N SER A 161 -6.57 13.22 -11.58
CA SER A 161 -7.70 13.91 -10.96
C SER A 161 -8.27 14.98 -11.88
N LEU A 162 -9.56 14.83 -12.16
CA LEU A 162 -10.34 15.83 -12.89
C LEU A 162 -10.53 17.13 -12.10
N ARG A 163 -10.45 17.05 -10.76
CA ARG A 163 -10.67 18.18 -9.85
C ARG A 163 -9.37 18.88 -9.43
N PHE A 164 -8.20 18.32 -9.80
CA PHE A 164 -6.93 18.93 -9.45
C PHE A 164 -6.60 20.01 -10.49
N PRO A 165 -6.44 21.28 -10.08
CA PRO A 165 -6.11 22.38 -10.99
C PRO A 165 -4.82 22.11 -11.76
N LYS A 166 -4.80 22.56 -13.02
CA LYS A 166 -3.62 22.44 -13.89
C LYS A 166 -2.65 23.60 -13.62
N GLU A 167 -2.18 23.65 -12.39
CA GLU A 167 -1.17 24.61 -11.91
C GLU A 167 0.21 23.95 -11.88
N SER A 168 1.27 24.74 -11.76
CA SER A 168 2.64 24.24 -11.62
C SER A 168 2.87 23.53 -10.27
N PHE A 169 3.97 22.81 -10.15
CA PHE A 169 4.33 22.15 -8.89
C PHE A 169 4.50 23.15 -7.73
N TRP A 170 5.11 24.31 -8.00
CA TRP A 170 5.34 25.33 -6.99
C TRP A 170 4.04 25.96 -6.49
N GLU A 171 3.13 26.31 -7.41
CA GLU A 171 1.82 26.84 -7.05
C GLU A 171 0.98 25.83 -6.26
N ALA A 172 1.03 24.55 -6.66
CA ALA A 172 0.37 23.46 -5.96
C ALA A 172 0.89 23.29 -4.53
N LEU A 173 2.20 23.46 -4.34
CA LEU A 173 2.84 23.38 -3.02
C LEU A 173 2.40 24.54 -2.12
N GLN A 174 2.41 25.78 -2.64
CA GLN A 174 2.00 26.97 -1.88
C GLN A 174 0.53 26.91 -1.46
N ARG A 175 -0.33 26.32 -2.30
CA ARG A 175 -1.77 26.17 -2.04
C ARG A 175 -2.13 24.88 -1.29
N GLU A 176 -1.15 24.05 -0.93
CA GLU A 176 -1.41 22.77 -0.27
C GLU A 176 -2.21 22.93 1.03
N GLY A 177 -1.82 23.90 1.87
CA GLY A 177 -2.50 24.20 3.12
C GLY A 177 -3.97 24.50 2.92
N GLU A 178 -4.29 25.43 2.01
CA GLU A 178 -5.68 25.76 1.67
C GLU A 178 -6.48 24.56 1.16
N ARG A 179 -5.87 23.70 0.32
CA ARG A 179 -6.52 22.50 -0.22
C ARG A 179 -6.84 21.50 0.88
N VAL A 180 -5.92 21.29 1.81
CA VAL A 180 -6.12 20.40 2.95
C VAL A 180 -7.22 20.95 3.86
N THR A 181 -7.21 22.25 4.17
CA THR A 181 -8.24 22.89 5.00
C THR A 181 -9.63 22.79 4.36
N ARG A 182 -9.78 23.15 3.08
CA ARG A 182 -11.06 23.04 2.37
C ARG A 182 -11.58 21.60 2.34
N GLU A 183 -10.70 20.63 2.16
CA GLU A 183 -11.11 19.23 2.20
C GLU A 183 -11.53 18.81 3.61
N LEU A 184 -10.78 19.19 4.66
CA LEU A 184 -11.17 18.96 6.06
C LEU A 184 -12.57 19.52 6.37
N GLU A 185 -12.84 20.78 5.99
CA GLU A 185 -14.16 21.41 6.15
C GLU A 185 -15.28 20.66 5.42
N ARG A 186 -14.97 20.06 4.26
CA ARG A 186 -15.90 19.19 3.53
C ARG A 186 -16.17 17.90 4.30
N LEU A 187 -15.12 17.23 4.80
CA LEU A 187 -15.24 15.98 5.55
C LEU A 187 -16.03 16.16 6.86
N VAL A 188 -15.82 17.27 7.56
CA VAL A 188 -16.55 17.62 8.80
C VAL A 188 -18.04 17.79 8.51
N ARG A 189 -18.40 18.47 7.41
CA ARG A 189 -19.81 18.64 7.00
C ARG A 189 -20.48 17.32 6.63
N ASP A 190 -19.76 16.41 5.98
CA ASP A 190 -20.31 15.13 5.50
C ASP A 190 -20.50 14.06 6.60
N ARG A 191 -20.24 14.37 7.89
CA ARG A 191 -20.44 13.50 9.08
C ARG A 191 -19.99 12.04 8.95
N GLY A 192 -18.97 11.75 8.13
CA GLY A 192 -18.65 10.35 7.79
C GLY A 192 -17.22 10.06 7.33
N LEU A 193 -16.30 11.02 7.43
CA LEU A 193 -14.96 10.87 6.89
C LEU A 193 -13.91 11.32 7.91
N ARG A 194 -12.82 10.54 8.03
CA ARG A 194 -11.74 10.78 8.99
C ARG A 194 -10.86 11.93 8.50
N PRO A 195 -10.36 12.82 9.38
CA PRO A 195 -9.45 13.92 9.01
C PRO A 195 -8.25 13.47 8.15
N GLU A 196 -7.75 12.25 8.36
CA GLU A 196 -6.63 11.69 7.59
C GLU A 196 -6.91 11.48 6.10
N GLN A 197 -8.18 11.46 5.70
CA GLN A 197 -8.57 11.41 4.29
C GLN A 197 -8.36 12.76 3.59
N ALA A 198 -8.37 13.88 4.33
CA ALA A 198 -8.05 15.20 3.77
C ALA A 198 -6.56 15.33 3.43
N LEU A 199 -5.70 14.55 4.10
CA LEU A 199 -4.26 14.47 3.79
C LEU A 199 -4.00 13.85 2.40
N ARG A 200 -5.03 13.38 1.68
CA ARG A 200 -4.88 12.92 0.29
C ARG A 200 -4.35 14.01 -0.64
N TYR A 201 -4.60 15.29 -0.34
CA TYR A 201 -4.05 16.42 -1.09
C TYR A 201 -2.68 16.88 -0.62
N SER A 202 -2.18 16.36 0.50
CA SER A 202 -0.87 16.76 1.04
C SER A 202 0.30 16.03 0.35
N SER A 203 1.04 16.76 -0.47
CA SER A 203 2.28 16.32 -1.12
C SER A 203 3.50 16.66 -0.29
N GLN A 204 3.49 17.74 0.48
CA GLN A 204 4.57 18.08 1.40
C GLN A 204 4.39 17.40 2.75
N THR A 205 3.22 17.54 3.37
CA THR A 205 3.00 17.06 4.75
C THR A 205 3.25 15.56 4.87
N ARG A 206 2.81 14.78 3.87
CA ARG A 206 3.09 13.33 3.79
C ARG A 206 4.55 12.95 3.55
N GLY A 207 5.38 13.88 3.11
CA GLY A 207 6.83 13.70 2.97
C GLY A 207 7.60 13.99 4.25
N ARG A 208 6.98 14.64 5.25
CA ARG A 208 7.61 14.90 6.55
C ARG A 208 7.51 13.65 7.42
N TYR A 209 8.35 12.67 7.14
CA TYR A 209 8.34 11.39 7.86
C TYR A 209 8.74 11.54 9.33
N ALA A 210 9.53 12.56 9.67
CA ALA A 210 9.90 12.87 11.06
C ALA A 210 8.68 13.25 11.90
N ASP A 211 7.83 14.14 11.37
CA ASP A 211 6.63 14.61 12.07
C ASP A 211 5.56 13.51 12.26
N GLN A 212 5.68 12.40 11.51
CA GLN A 212 4.69 11.31 11.49
C GLN A 212 5.08 10.10 12.34
N MET A 213 6.30 10.08 12.87
CA MET A 213 6.84 8.95 13.62
C MET A 213 7.55 9.49 14.86
N ASP A 214 7.16 9.04 16.04
CA ASP A 214 7.81 9.47 17.26
C ASP A 214 9.29 9.07 17.29
N ASP A 215 10.11 9.87 17.97
CA ASP A 215 11.57 9.68 18.00
C ASP A 215 12.00 8.32 18.58
N ARG A 216 11.18 7.74 19.47
CA ARG A 216 11.46 6.43 20.05
C ARG A 216 11.28 5.33 19.01
N CYS A 217 10.17 5.35 18.27
CA CYS A 217 9.88 4.45 17.16
C CYS A 217 10.94 4.58 16.06
N ARG A 218 11.30 5.81 15.70
CA ARG A 218 12.38 6.07 14.74
C ARG A 218 13.70 5.45 15.17
N ARG A 219 14.17 5.74 16.39
CA ARG A 219 15.42 5.16 16.93
C ARG A 219 15.38 3.64 16.93
N TYR A 220 14.28 3.06 17.41
CA TYR A 220 14.10 1.61 17.43
C TYR A 220 14.21 1.01 16.02
N LEU A 221 13.50 1.57 15.03
CA LEU A 221 13.55 1.05 13.66
C LEU A 221 14.95 1.19 13.05
N THR A 222 15.61 2.32 13.28
CA THR A 222 16.98 2.57 12.83
C THR A 222 17.95 1.51 13.40
N GLU A 223 17.95 1.31 14.72
CA GLU A 223 18.82 0.33 15.38
C GLU A 223 18.47 -1.12 15.03
N HIS A 224 17.18 -1.46 15.01
CA HIS A 224 16.70 -2.81 14.70
C HIS A 224 17.06 -3.21 13.26
N PHE A 225 16.90 -2.30 12.30
CA PHE A 225 17.17 -2.57 10.90
C PHE A 225 18.64 -2.40 10.48
N ARG A 226 19.49 -1.81 11.33
CA ARG A 226 20.93 -1.63 11.08
C ARG A 226 21.64 -2.88 10.52
N PRO A 227 21.56 -4.08 11.13
CA PRO A 227 22.26 -5.26 10.59
C PRO A 227 21.70 -5.71 9.23
N TYR A 228 20.39 -5.56 9.01
CA TYR A 228 19.75 -5.91 7.75
C TYR A 228 20.13 -4.95 6.63
N ASN A 229 20.18 -3.65 6.92
CA ASN A 229 20.61 -2.62 5.97
C ASN A 229 22.08 -2.84 5.59
N ARG A 230 22.96 -3.12 6.56
CA ARG A 230 24.36 -3.47 6.29
C ARG A 230 24.48 -4.68 5.36
N ARG A 231 23.69 -5.74 5.62
CA ARG A 231 23.68 -6.92 4.76
C ARG A 231 23.16 -6.60 3.35
N LEU A 232 22.16 -5.73 3.23
CA LEU A 232 21.69 -5.26 1.93
C LEU A 232 22.79 -4.50 1.19
N PHE A 233 23.50 -3.59 1.86
CA PHE A 233 24.61 -2.82 1.28
C PHE A 233 25.73 -3.74 0.77
N GLU A 234 26.11 -4.76 1.54
CA GLU A 234 27.06 -5.80 1.09
C GLU A 234 26.58 -6.53 -0.17
N LEU A 235 25.29 -6.86 -0.26
CA LEU A 235 24.73 -7.58 -1.41
C LEU A 235 24.65 -6.71 -2.67
N ILE A 236 24.40 -5.41 -2.53
CA ILE A 236 24.31 -4.48 -3.67
C ILE A 236 25.66 -3.85 -4.04
N GLY A 237 26.67 -3.96 -3.17
CA GLY A 237 28.00 -3.37 -3.37
C GLY A 237 28.04 -1.86 -3.19
N GLU A 238 27.07 -1.28 -2.49
CA GLU A 238 26.93 0.16 -2.31
C GLU A 238 26.41 0.47 -0.90
N ASP A 239 27.09 1.36 -0.18
CA ASP A 239 26.62 1.92 1.10
C ASP A 239 26.01 3.30 0.85
N TRP A 240 24.73 3.43 1.16
CA TRP A 240 23.99 4.67 0.96
C TRP A 240 24.10 5.66 2.12
N GLY A 241 24.89 5.35 3.15
CA GLY A 241 25.22 6.27 4.25
C GLY A 241 24.00 6.67 5.10
N TRP A 242 22.93 5.87 5.08
CA TRP A 242 21.75 6.15 5.88
C TRP A 242 22.12 6.09 7.37
N PRO A 243 21.71 7.09 8.19
CA PRO A 243 21.99 7.09 9.62
C PRO A 243 21.42 5.80 10.20
N SER A 244 22.35 4.94 10.59
CA SER A 244 22.07 3.61 11.10
C SER A 244 21.82 3.64 12.58
#